data_AF-A0A962ZXB3-F1
#
_entry.id   AF-A0A962ZXB3-F1
#
_cell.length_a   1.000
_cell.length_b   1.000
_cell.length_c   1.000
_cell.angle_alpha   90.00
_cell.angle_beta   90.00
_cell.angle_gamma   90.00
#
_symmetry.space_group_name_H-M   'P 1'
#
loop_
_entity.id
_entity.type
_entity.pdbx_description
1 polymer ?
#
loop_
_entity_poly.entity_id
_entity_poly.type
_entity_poly.pdbx_seq_one_letter_code
_entity_poly.pdbx_strand_id
1 'polypeptide(L)'
;MGGQALPVIVGFGGINGAGRASGHHAFRRMVYSALPRAQQQRTLAALAALMQPRVGDADRERYILDHSLVRRVERQHFDPDSVSWNQRFPTQSNGQPVSFDLARKHLPDQIPPDWVVSPTSDTHVNVKIVGQQDFYLPTHREFEVKAAGQLPTGFEPGTLYPSRNHPRGLQMSVYAASDALGSLGLDWDTVRRRVGIDQMSVYAGSAMGQLDGAGIGGMIKARYLGQRVTSKFCPLGLAEMPADFVNAYVLGSLGSTGASLG
;
A
#
# COMPACT_ATOMS: atom_id res chain seq x y z
N MET A 1 -14.54 -39.69 -26.24
CA MET A 1 -14.49 -38.98 -24.93
C MET A 1 -13.29 -38.04 -24.99
N GLY A 2 -13.52 -36.73 -25.10
CA GLY A 2 -12.41 -35.76 -25.06
C GLY A 2 -11.90 -35.69 -23.63
N GLY A 3 -10.64 -36.10 -23.40
CA GLY A 3 -10.03 -35.99 -22.08
C GLY A 3 -9.91 -34.52 -21.67
N GLN A 4 -10.42 -34.17 -20.50
CA GLN A 4 -10.18 -32.85 -19.91
C GLN A 4 -8.74 -32.76 -19.39
N ALA A 5 -8.09 -31.62 -19.61
CA ALA A 5 -6.79 -31.35 -19.03
C ALA A 5 -6.91 -31.23 -17.50
N LEU A 6 -5.99 -31.85 -16.75
CA LEU A 6 -5.92 -31.74 -15.30
C LEU A 6 -5.08 -30.52 -14.90
N PRO A 7 -5.61 -29.55 -14.14
CA PRO A 7 -4.82 -28.46 -13.59
C PRO A 7 -3.80 -28.98 -12.58
N VAL A 8 -2.53 -28.59 -12.75
CA VAL A 8 -1.44 -28.96 -11.85
C VAL A 8 -0.69 -27.70 -11.40
N ILE A 9 -0.31 -27.65 -10.12
CA ILE A 9 0.50 -26.56 -9.57
C ILE A 9 1.97 -26.88 -9.88
N VAL A 10 2.55 -26.13 -10.82
CA VAL A 10 3.95 -26.29 -11.26
C VAL A 10 4.91 -25.27 -10.63
N GLY A 11 4.36 -24.26 -9.95
CA GLY A 11 5.13 -23.23 -9.26
C GLY A 11 4.22 -22.44 -8.31
N PHE A 12 4.81 -21.85 -7.28
CA PHE A 12 4.12 -20.96 -6.35
C PHE A 12 5.11 -19.98 -5.72
N GLY A 13 4.64 -18.77 -5.45
CA GLY A 13 5.48 -17.71 -4.90
C GLY A 13 4.65 -16.58 -4.33
N GLY A 14 5.33 -15.60 -3.75
CA GLY A 14 4.68 -14.50 -3.05
C GLY A 14 5.49 -13.96 -1.88
N ILE A 15 4.90 -12.99 -1.20
CA ILE A 15 5.42 -12.43 0.05
C ILE A 15 4.27 -12.15 1.00
N ASN A 16 4.46 -12.47 2.28
CA ASN A 16 3.57 -12.08 3.36
C ASN A 16 4.37 -11.79 4.63
N GLY A 17 3.72 -11.67 5.79
CA GLY A 17 4.42 -11.39 7.05
C GLY A 17 5.39 -12.49 7.52
N ALA A 18 5.27 -13.71 7.00
CA ALA A 18 6.22 -14.79 7.24
C ALA A 18 7.42 -14.79 6.26
N GLY A 19 7.44 -13.87 5.28
CA GLY A 19 8.47 -13.74 4.27
C GLY A 19 8.09 -14.32 2.91
N ARG A 20 9.10 -14.75 2.15
CA ARG A 20 8.95 -15.27 0.78
C ARG A 20 8.22 -16.61 0.77
N ALA A 21 7.25 -16.80 -0.13
CA ALA A 21 6.45 -18.03 -0.16
C ALA A 21 7.18 -19.19 -0.85
N SER A 22 7.81 -18.93 -2.00
CA SER A 22 8.52 -19.96 -2.78
C SER A 22 9.58 -20.70 -1.94
N GLY A 23 9.88 -21.94 -2.30
CA GLY A 23 10.85 -22.77 -1.54
C GLY A 23 10.43 -23.07 -0.09
N HIS A 24 9.14 -22.87 0.23
CA HIS A 24 8.53 -23.05 1.55
C HIS A 24 9.14 -22.18 2.66
N HIS A 25 9.73 -21.02 2.33
CA HIS A 25 10.35 -20.15 3.34
C HIS A 25 9.33 -19.59 4.34
N ALA A 26 8.22 -19.04 3.86
CA ALA A 26 7.13 -18.54 4.71
C ALA A 26 6.55 -19.65 5.60
N PHE A 27 6.35 -20.85 5.04
CA PHE A 27 5.90 -22.00 5.80
C PHE A 27 6.87 -22.35 6.94
N ARG A 28 8.16 -22.44 6.64
CA ARG A 28 9.20 -22.70 7.66
C ARG A 28 9.23 -21.64 8.75
N ARG A 29 8.99 -20.37 8.43
CA ARG A 29 8.88 -19.31 9.45
C ARG A 29 7.68 -19.53 10.39
N MET A 30 6.56 -20.05 9.89
CA MET A 30 5.39 -20.35 10.73
C MET A 30 5.63 -21.51 11.69
N VAL A 31 6.35 -22.55 11.27
CA VAL A 31 6.66 -23.74 12.08
C VAL A 31 8.07 -23.71 12.69
N TYR A 32 8.68 -22.53 12.79
CA TYR A 32 10.11 -22.34 13.07
C TYR A 32 10.63 -23.14 14.28
N SER A 33 9.87 -23.17 15.38
CA SER A 33 10.25 -23.86 16.61
C SER A 33 10.29 -25.39 16.49
N ALA A 34 9.59 -25.96 15.50
CA ALA A 34 9.56 -27.40 15.25
C ALA A 34 10.61 -27.85 14.23
N LEU A 35 11.37 -26.92 13.63
CA LEU A 35 12.35 -27.25 12.60
C LEU A 35 13.69 -27.71 13.21
N PRO A 36 14.41 -28.64 12.56
CA PRO A 36 15.80 -28.91 12.89
C PRO A 36 16.68 -27.66 12.75
N ARG A 37 17.75 -27.56 13.56
CA ARG A 37 18.65 -26.40 13.60
C ARG A 37 19.15 -25.93 12.22
N ALA A 38 19.49 -26.86 11.33
CA ALA A 38 19.95 -26.53 9.98
C ALA A 38 18.85 -25.89 9.10
N GLN A 39 17.57 -26.22 9.34
CA GLN A 39 16.45 -25.57 8.65
C GLN A 39 16.07 -24.24 9.30
N GLN A 40 16.21 -24.11 10.62
CA GLN A 40 16.08 -22.83 11.32
C GLN A 40 17.09 -21.81 10.78
N GLN A 41 18.37 -22.19 10.71
CA GLN A 41 19.44 -21.34 10.17
C GLN A 41 19.17 -20.90 8.73
N ARG A 42 18.70 -21.81 7.86
CA ARG A 42 18.30 -21.47 6.48
C ARG A 42 17.12 -20.50 6.43
N THR A 43 16.17 -20.62 7.35
CA THR A 43 15.00 -19.74 7.44
C THR A 43 15.41 -18.35 7.90
N LEU A 44 16.25 -18.27 8.94
CA LEU A 44 16.83 -17.01 9.42
C LEU A 44 17.66 -16.33 8.32
N ALA A 45 18.50 -17.07 7.60
CA ALA A 45 19.31 -16.51 6.51
C ALA A 45 18.44 -15.93 5.39
N ALA A 46 17.37 -16.64 4.99
CA ALA A 46 16.42 -16.15 3.98
C ALA A 46 15.68 -14.89 4.43
N LEU A 47 15.26 -14.81 5.69
CA LEU A 47 14.64 -13.62 6.25
C LEU A 47 15.63 -12.47 6.41
N ALA A 48 16.86 -12.75 6.87
CA ALA A 48 17.91 -11.75 7.00
C ALA A 48 18.23 -11.08 5.65
N ALA A 49 18.21 -11.84 4.55
CA ALA A 49 18.42 -11.31 3.20
C ALA A 49 17.31 -10.32 2.79
N LEU A 50 16.06 -10.55 3.21
CA LEU A 50 14.93 -9.65 2.97
C LEU A 50 14.96 -8.43 3.90
N MET A 51 15.24 -8.65 5.18
CA MET A 51 15.11 -7.65 6.25
C MET A 51 16.33 -6.72 6.34
N GLN A 52 17.50 -7.19 5.91
CA GLN A 52 18.80 -6.51 6.04
C GLN A 52 19.01 -5.87 7.43
N PRO A 53 18.90 -6.68 8.51
CA PRO A 53 18.82 -6.16 9.86
C PRO A 53 20.14 -5.50 10.29
N ARG A 54 20.06 -4.26 10.80
CA ARG A 54 21.21 -3.48 11.27
C ARG A 54 21.49 -3.70 12.76
N VAL A 55 21.55 -4.97 13.17
CA VAL A 55 21.85 -5.40 14.55
C VAL A 55 23.04 -6.33 14.57
N GLY A 56 23.72 -6.44 15.72
CA GLY A 56 24.82 -7.38 15.92
C GLY A 56 24.37 -8.83 15.77
N ASP A 57 25.31 -9.73 15.46
CA ASP A 57 24.99 -11.15 15.19
C ASP A 57 24.30 -11.85 16.37
N ALA A 58 24.64 -11.46 17.61
CA ALA A 58 24.03 -12.01 18.83
C ALA A 58 22.52 -11.72 18.94
N ASP A 59 22.05 -10.58 18.44
CA ASP A 59 20.64 -10.16 18.51
C ASP A 59 19.87 -10.43 17.22
N ARG A 60 20.55 -10.85 16.15
CA ARG A 60 19.96 -10.97 14.81
C ARG A 60 18.81 -11.97 14.75
N GLU A 61 18.94 -13.13 15.40
CA GLU A 61 17.86 -14.13 15.42
C GLU A 61 16.61 -13.58 16.10
N ARG A 62 16.76 -13.01 17.29
CA ARG A 62 15.66 -12.39 18.03
C ARG A 62 14.98 -11.30 17.22
N TYR A 63 15.77 -10.39 16.63
CA TYR A 63 15.26 -9.33 15.76
C TYR A 63 14.40 -9.89 14.62
N ILE A 64 14.90 -10.90 13.89
CA ILE A 64 14.17 -11.50 12.76
C ILE A 64 12.82 -12.09 13.21
N LEU A 65 12.81 -12.78 14.35
CA LEU A 65 11.61 -13.41 14.87
C LEU A 65 10.58 -12.37 15.35
N ASP A 66 11.03 -11.35 16.07
CA ASP A 66 10.18 -10.28 16.63
C ASP A 66 9.63 -9.34 15.54
N HIS A 67 10.33 -9.21 14.41
CA HIS A 67 9.98 -8.33 13.28
C HIS A 67 9.41 -9.07 12.06
N SER A 68 8.73 -10.20 12.30
CA SER A 68 7.97 -10.96 11.29
C SER A 68 6.65 -11.47 11.88
N LEU A 69 5.78 -12.04 11.06
CA LEU A 69 4.41 -12.46 11.41
C LEU A 69 3.52 -11.28 11.89
N VAL A 70 2.44 -11.60 12.62
CA VAL A 70 1.56 -10.62 13.24
C VAL A 70 2.26 -10.00 14.44
N ARG A 71 2.33 -8.67 14.45
CA ARG A 71 2.98 -7.89 15.51
C ARG A 71 2.37 -6.49 15.55
N ARG A 72 2.83 -5.67 16.49
CA ARG A 72 2.42 -4.27 16.58
C ARG A 72 2.67 -3.55 15.25
N VAL A 73 1.75 -2.69 14.82
CA VAL A 73 1.94 -1.85 13.63
C VAL A 73 3.18 -1.00 13.82
N GLU A 74 4.12 -1.12 12.89
CA GLU A 74 5.39 -0.40 12.92
C GLU A 74 5.25 0.96 12.24
N ARG A 75 6.08 1.92 12.69
CA ARG A 75 6.01 3.33 12.27
C ARG A 75 6.22 3.55 10.77
N GLN A 76 6.83 2.60 10.03
CA GLN A 76 6.90 2.70 8.57
C GLN A 76 5.53 2.67 7.88
N HIS A 77 4.49 2.20 8.56
CA HIS A 77 3.11 2.23 8.07
C HIS A 77 2.37 3.46 8.59
N PHE A 78 2.23 3.55 9.92
CA PHE A 78 1.72 4.72 10.65
C PHE A 78 1.98 4.52 12.15
N ASP A 79 1.88 5.58 12.96
CA ASP A 79 1.92 5.46 14.42
C ASP A 79 0.52 5.13 14.96
N PRO A 80 0.25 3.90 15.47
CA PRO A 80 -1.08 3.54 15.96
C PRO A 80 -1.50 4.30 17.21
N ASP A 81 -0.58 4.95 17.93
CA ASP A 81 -0.92 5.78 19.09
C ASP A 81 -1.20 7.25 18.69
N SER A 82 -0.94 7.63 17.44
CA SER A 82 -1.09 9.00 16.95
C SER A 82 -1.38 9.05 15.45
N VAL A 83 -2.63 8.72 15.07
CA VAL A 83 -3.11 8.77 13.69
C VAL A 83 -3.74 10.13 13.39
N SER A 84 -3.28 10.78 12.33
CA SER A 84 -3.79 12.08 11.89
C SER A 84 -5.23 11.98 11.34
N TRP A 85 -6.06 12.95 11.72
CA TRP A 85 -7.41 13.13 11.19
C TRP A 85 -7.83 14.60 11.31
N ASN A 86 -8.99 14.96 10.76
CA ASN A 86 -9.57 16.28 10.90
C ASN A 86 -10.77 16.23 11.85
N GLN A 87 -10.67 16.92 12.98
CA GLN A 87 -11.78 17.06 13.91
C GLN A 87 -12.65 18.23 13.49
N ARG A 88 -13.97 18.01 13.40
CA ARG A 88 -14.93 19.09 13.22
C ARG A 88 -14.86 20.01 14.44
N PHE A 89 -14.66 21.30 14.19
CA PHE A 89 -14.49 22.33 15.19
C PHE A 89 -15.54 23.43 14.95
N PRO A 90 -16.78 23.24 15.45
CA PRO A 90 -17.81 24.25 15.36
C PRO A 90 -17.46 25.41 16.28
N THR A 91 -17.50 26.62 15.75
CA THR A 91 -17.21 27.85 16.48
C THR A 91 -18.38 28.83 16.38
N GLN A 92 -18.52 29.65 17.42
CA GLN A 92 -19.50 30.73 17.50
C GLN A 92 -18.75 31.96 18.00
N SER A 93 -18.85 33.08 17.29
CA SER A 93 -18.36 34.36 17.78
C SER A 93 -19.07 34.72 19.09
N ASN A 94 -18.31 35.16 20.09
CA ASN A 94 -18.81 35.63 21.39
C ASN A 94 -19.29 37.09 21.37
N GLY A 95 -19.84 37.53 20.23
CA GLY A 95 -20.24 38.92 19.99
C GLY A 95 -19.09 39.83 19.52
N GLN A 96 -17.84 39.34 19.50
CA GLN A 96 -16.70 40.02 18.89
C GLN A 96 -16.26 39.29 17.60
N PRO A 97 -15.99 40.01 16.50
CA PRO A 97 -15.55 39.40 15.26
C PRO A 97 -14.21 38.70 15.43
N VAL A 98 -14.13 37.44 15.00
CA VAL A 98 -12.84 36.74 14.85
C VAL A 98 -12.24 37.19 13.52
N SER A 99 -11.05 37.77 13.55
CA SER A 99 -10.43 38.40 12.37
C SER A 99 -9.11 37.74 12.01
N PHE A 100 -8.85 37.53 10.71
CA PHE A 100 -7.57 37.05 10.20
C PHE A 100 -7.28 37.61 8.80
N ASP A 101 -6.00 37.76 8.50
CA ASP A 101 -5.52 38.13 7.16
C ASP A 101 -5.11 36.89 6.37
N LEU A 102 -5.50 36.84 5.10
CA LEU A 102 -5.09 35.78 4.19
C LEU A 102 -4.91 36.27 2.75
N ALA A 103 -4.16 35.51 1.97
CA ALA A 103 -4.05 35.76 0.53
C ALA A 103 -5.40 35.47 -0.16
N ARG A 104 -5.81 36.34 -1.09
CA ARG A 104 -7.07 36.23 -1.84
C ARG A 104 -7.29 34.86 -2.47
N LYS A 105 -6.21 34.22 -2.95
CA LYS A 105 -6.23 32.87 -3.57
C LYS A 105 -6.69 31.74 -2.64
N HIS A 106 -6.74 31.98 -1.34
CA HIS A 106 -7.18 31.00 -0.34
C HIS A 106 -8.62 31.23 0.14
N LEU A 107 -9.29 32.29 -0.33
CA LEU A 107 -10.72 32.46 -0.11
C LEU A 107 -11.50 31.33 -0.80
N PRO A 108 -12.61 30.86 -0.21
CA PRO A 108 -13.52 29.97 -0.91
C PRO A 108 -14.20 30.70 -2.07
N ASP A 109 -14.55 29.97 -3.12
CA ASP A 109 -15.29 30.53 -4.27
C ASP A 109 -16.67 31.05 -3.84
N GLN A 110 -17.28 30.39 -2.85
CA GLN A 110 -18.50 30.84 -2.18
C GLN A 110 -18.15 31.32 -0.77
N ILE A 111 -18.20 32.63 -0.57
CA ILE A 111 -17.95 33.24 0.73
C ILE A 111 -19.11 32.92 1.68
N PRO A 112 -18.86 32.37 2.88
CA PRO A 112 -19.91 32.14 3.86
C PRO A 112 -20.65 33.44 4.23
N PRO A 113 -21.96 33.38 4.49
CA PRO A 113 -22.77 34.59 4.74
C PRO A 113 -22.33 35.38 5.98
N ASP A 114 -21.77 34.68 6.99
CA ASP A 114 -21.30 35.28 8.24
C ASP A 114 -19.89 35.91 8.11
N TRP A 115 -19.30 35.93 6.91
CA TRP A 115 -17.98 36.50 6.65
C TRP A 115 -18.10 37.90 6.04
N VAL A 116 -17.38 38.85 6.63
CA VAL A 116 -17.13 40.17 6.06
C VAL A 116 -15.69 40.21 5.56
N VAL A 117 -15.52 40.34 4.24
CA VAL A 117 -14.22 40.32 3.58
C VAL A 117 -13.86 41.74 3.11
N SER A 118 -12.77 42.30 3.63
CA SER A 118 -12.28 43.63 3.28
C SER A 118 -10.91 43.54 2.61
N PRO A 119 -10.68 44.22 1.48
CA PRO A 119 -9.37 44.22 0.84
C PRO A 119 -8.33 44.95 1.70
N THR A 120 -7.15 44.35 1.85
CA THR A 120 -5.98 45.00 2.48
C THR A 120 -4.87 45.30 1.48
N SER A 121 -4.81 44.56 0.36
CA SER A 121 -3.98 44.85 -0.81
C SER A 121 -4.54 44.15 -2.06
N ASP A 122 -3.82 44.24 -3.18
CA ASP A 122 -4.14 43.49 -4.40
C ASP A 122 -4.08 41.97 -4.20
N THR A 123 -3.28 41.49 -3.24
CA THR A 123 -3.05 40.05 -3.02
C THR A 123 -3.64 39.53 -1.70
N HIS A 124 -3.98 40.41 -0.76
CA HIS A 124 -4.45 40.04 0.58
C HIS A 124 -5.79 40.69 0.93
N VAL A 125 -6.50 40.03 1.82
CA VAL A 125 -7.77 40.47 2.41
C VAL A 125 -7.74 40.23 3.92
N ASN A 126 -8.53 41.02 4.63
CA ASN A 126 -8.93 40.77 6.00
C ASN A 126 -10.31 40.12 6.00
N VAL A 127 -10.47 39.02 6.72
CA VAL A 127 -11.76 38.34 6.93
C VAL A 127 -12.18 38.52 8.38
N LYS A 128 -13.41 38.97 8.59
CA LYS A 128 -14.06 39.04 9.90
C LYS A 128 -15.25 38.09 9.91
N ILE A 129 -15.28 37.17 10.87
CA ILE A 129 -16.38 36.23 11.06
C ILE A 129 -17.24 36.71 12.22
N VAL A 130 -18.53 36.94 11.95
CA VAL A 130 -19.55 37.28 12.94
C VAL A 130 -20.69 36.28 12.83
N GLY A 131 -20.66 35.23 13.64
CA GLY A 131 -21.68 34.17 13.61
C GLY A 131 -21.10 32.79 13.87
N GLN A 132 -21.73 31.79 13.26
CA GLN A 132 -21.30 30.40 13.34
C GLN A 132 -20.30 30.07 12.24
N GLN A 133 -19.32 29.25 12.56
CA GLN A 133 -18.41 28.72 11.57
C GLN A 133 -17.98 27.30 11.92
N ASP A 134 -18.10 26.40 10.96
CA ASP A 134 -17.54 25.07 11.04
C ASP A 134 -16.13 25.06 10.44
N PHE A 135 -15.13 24.77 11.26
CA PHE A 135 -13.77 24.49 10.82
C PHE A 135 -13.48 22.99 10.90
N TYR A 136 -12.42 22.58 10.21
CA TYR A 136 -11.83 21.25 10.35
C TYR A 136 -10.38 21.42 10.76
N LEU A 137 -10.03 20.91 11.94
CA LEU A 137 -8.69 21.07 12.52
C LEU A 137 -7.90 19.75 12.39
N PRO A 138 -6.70 19.79 11.79
CA PRO A 138 -5.78 18.66 11.81
C PRO A 138 -5.39 18.34 13.26
N THR A 139 -5.67 17.12 13.70
CA THR A 139 -5.33 16.61 15.03
C THR A 139 -4.99 15.13 14.96
N HIS A 140 -4.70 14.52 16.11
CA HIS A 140 -4.34 13.11 16.23
C HIS A 140 -5.33 12.36 17.11
N ARG A 141 -5.48 11.06 16.84
CA ARG A 141 -6.23 10.13 17.69
C ARG A 141 -5.47 8.82 17.83
N GLU A 142 -5.75 8.10 18.90
CA GLU A 142 -5.31 6.71 19.04
C GLU A 142 -6.13 5.80 18.11
N PHE A 143 -5.46 4.83 17.48
CA PHE A 143 -6.11 3.84 16.62
C PHE A 143 -6.49 2.59 17.42
N GLU A 144 -7.72 2.12 17.22
CA GLU A 144 -8.30 1.01 18.02
C GLU A 144 -7.53 -0.30 17.86
N VAL A 145 -6.97 -0.56 16.67
CA VAL A 145 -6.24 -1.79 16.35
C VAL A 145 -4.75 -1.52 16.22
N LYS A 146 -3.95 -2.06 17.13
CA LYS A 146 -2.50 -1.80 17.17
C LYS A 146 -1.63 -2.90 16.59
N ALA A 147 -2.20 -3.97 16.05
CA ALA A 147 -1.46 -5.10 15.49
C ALA A 147 -1.95 -5.47 14.09
N ALA A 148 -1.01 -5.93 13.24
CA ALA A 148 -1.29 -6.36 11.87
C ALA A 148 -0.24 -7.37 11.39
N GLY A 149 -0.63 -8.19 10.41
CA GLY A 149 0.32 -8.95 9.60
C GLY A 149 1.05 -8.01 8.63
N GLN A 150 2.33 -7.78 8.86
CA GLN A 150 3.16 -6.86 8.08
C GLN A 150 4.33 -7.64 7.47
N LEU A 151 4.77 -7.26 6.27
CA LEU A 151 5.99 -7.84 5.66
C LEU A 151 7.17 -7.79 6.66
N PRO A 152 8.14 -8.72 6.58
CA PRO A 152 9.31 -8.68 7.44
C PRO A 152 9.96 -7.30 7.40
N THR A 153 10.23 -6.73 8.58
CA THR A 153 10.71 -5.34 8.70
C THR A 153 11.99 -5.13 7.90
N GLY A 154 12.04 -4.02 7.16
CA GLY A 154 13.14 -3.68 6.25
C GLY A 154 12.92 -4.14 4.80
N PHE A 155 12.01 -5.09 4.55
CA PHE A 155 11.71 -5.53 3.20
C PHE A 155 10.73 -4.60 2.48
N GLU A 156 11.21 -3.92 1.43
CA GLU A 156 10.44 -2.97 0.64
C GLU A 156 10.38 -3.37 -0.85
N PRO A 157 9.25 -3.96 -1.32
CA PRO A 157 9.12 -4.45 -2.70
C PRO A 157 9.39 -3.39 -3.78
N GLY A 158 9.04 -2.13 -3.51
CA GLY A 158 9.26 -1.01 -4.45
C GLY A 158 10.73 -0.67 -4.72
N THR A 159 11.67 -1.22 -3.95
CA THR A 159 13.11 -1.00 -4.18
C THR A 159 13.70 -1.94 -5.24
N LEU A 160 12.96 -2.98 -5.63
CA LEU A 160 13.45 -4.06 -6.48
C LEU A 160 13.25 -3.80 -7.98
N TYR A 161 12.45 -2.80 -8.33
CA TYR A 161 12.18 -2.41 -9.71
C TYR A 161 11.74 -0.93 -9.77
N PRO A 162 11.69 -0.29 -10.95
CA PRO A 162 11.24 1.11 -11.09
C PRO A 162 9.76 1.33 -10.73
N SER A 163 9.41 1.37 -9.44
CA SER A 163 8.01 1.35 -8.96
C SER A 163 7.40 2.74 -8.70
N ARG A 164 7.86 3.78 -9.40
CA ARG A 164 7.47 5.17 -9.12
C ARG A 164 5.97 5.40 -9.34
N ASN A 165 5.26 5.83 -8.29
CA ASN A 165 3.80 5.99 -8.24
C ASN A 165 2.99 4.69 -8.25
N HIS A 166 3.61 3.52 -8.12
CA HIS A 166 2.85 2.28 -7.98
C HIS A 166 2.36 2.15 -6.54
N PRO A 167 1.06 1.93 -6.31
CA PRO A 167 0.56 1.47 -5.02
C PRO A 167 1.32 0.28 -4.47
N ARG A 168 1.41 0.17 -3.13
CA ARG A 168 2.10 -0.95 -2.47
C ARG A 168 1.55 -2.31 -2.91
N GLY A 169 0.24 -2.41 -3.13
CA GLY A 169 -0.39 -3.64 -3.62
C GLY A 169 0.14 -4.10 -4.99
N LEU A 170 0.39 -3.16 -5.91
CA LEU A 170 0.97 -3.47 -7.23
C LEU A 170 2.45 -3.84 -7.13
N GLN A 171 3.20 -3.16 -6.25
CA GLN A 171 4.59 -3.52 -5.95
C GLN A 171 4.69 -4.97 -5.43
N MET A 172 3.81 -5.35 -4.52
CA MET A 172 3.73 -6.72 -4.01
C MET A 172 3.30 -7.72 -5.09
N SER A 173 2.38 -7.34 -5.98
CA SER A 173 1.90 -8.21 -7.07
C SER A 173 3.01 -8.54 -8.06
N VAL A 174 3.79 -7.54 -8.48
CA VAL A 174 4.97 -7.73 -9.36
C VAL A 174 6.01 -8.62 -8.70
N TYR A 175 6.32 -8.39 -7.43
CA TYR A 175 7.23 -9.27 -6.68
C TYR A 175 6.70 -10.70 -6.60
N ALA A 176 5.43 -10.88 -6.25
CA ALA A 176 4.83 -12.20 -6.07
C ALA A 176 4.79 -13.00 -7.37
N ALA A 177 4.42 -12.38 -8.48
CA ALA A 177 4.47 -13.00 -9.80
C ALA A 177 5.90 -13.41 -10.16
N SER A 178 6.88 -12.55 -9.90
CA SER A 178 8.30 -12.84 -10.18
C SER A 178 8.82 -14.01 -9.34
N ASP A 179 8.46 -14.07 -8.04
CA ASP A 179 8.83 -15.17 -7.15
C ASP A 179 8.16 -16.49 -7.58
N ALA A 180 6.91 -16.44 -8.02
CA ALA A 180 6.19 -17.62 -8.51
C ALA A 180 6.78 -18.16 -9.81
N LEU A 181 7.08 -17.28 -10.78
CA LEU A 181 7.74 -17.66 -12.03
C LEU A 181 9.15 -18.20 -11.78
N GLY A 182 9.92 -17.56 -10.90
CA GLY A 182 11.24 -18.05 -10.51
C GLY A 182 11.21 -19.44 -9.86
N SER A 183 10.12 -19.79 -9.18
CA SER A 183 9.94 -21.11 -8.57
C SER A 183 9.68 -22.24 -9.58
N LEU A 184 9.31 -21.90 -10.82
CA LEU A 184 9.01 -22.87 -11.88
C LEU A 184 10.24 -23.72 -12.25
N GLY A 185 11.45 -23.19 -12.04
CA GLY A 185 12.69 -23.84 -12.44
C GLY A 185 12.89 -23.91 -13.96
N LEU A 186 12.05 -23.19 -14.72
CA LEU A 186 12.14 -23.04 -16.17
C LEU A 186 12.37 -21.56 -16.49
N ASP A 187 13.23 -21.32 -17.47
CA ASP A 187 13.34 -19.99 -18.08
C ASP A 187 12.02 -19.62 -18.79
N TRP A 188 11.57 -18.38 -18.62
CA TRP A 188 10.26 -17.94 -19.10
C TRP A 188 10.17 -18.03 -20.63
N ASP A 189 11.26 -17.78 -21.35
CA ASP A 189 11.29 -17.91 -22.81
C ASP A 189 11.08 -19.36 -23.28
N THR A 190 11.42 -20.34 -22.45
CA THR A 190 11.12 -21.75 -22.73
C THR A 190 9.62 -22.03 -22.69
N VAL A 191 8.89 -21.39 -21.78
CA VAL A 191 7.43 -21.50 -21.70
C VAL A 191 6.78 -20.78 -22.89
N ARG A 192 7.23 -19.54 -23.20
CA ARG A 192 6.70 -18.73 -24.32
C ARG A 192 6.88 -19.37 -25.69
N ARG A 193 7.90 -20.22 -25.88
CA ARG A 193 8.09 -20.99 -27.13
C ARG A 193 7.08 -22.13 -27.30
N ARG A 194 6.41 -22.56 -26.23
CA ARG A 194 5.50 -23.72 -26.24
C ARG A 194 4.03 -23.34 -26.04
N VAL A 195 3.76 -22.16 -25.51
CA VAL A 195 2.41 -21.69 -25.16
C VAL A 195 2.17 -20.35 -25.84
N GLY A 196 1.06 -20.24 -26.57
CA GLY A 196 0.65 -18.99 -27.21
C GLY A 196 0.38 -17.88 -26.18
N ILE A 197 0.58 -16.62 -26.57
CA ILE A 197 0.34 -15.47 -25.69
C ILE A 197 -1.14 -15.33 -25.28
N ASP A 198 -2.05 -15.86 -26.09
CA ASP A 198 -3.50 -15.95 -25.89
C ASP A 198 -3.90 -17.13 -24.98
N GLN A 199 -2.98 -18.08 -24.75
CA GLN A 199 -3.20 -19.27 -23.92
C GLN A 199 -2.69 -19.10 -22.48
N MET A 200 -2.23 -17.90 -22.13
CA MET A 200 -1.79 -17.55 -20.78
C MET A 200 -2.85 -16.65 -20.14
N SER A 201 -3.34 -17.06 -18.97
CA SER A 201 -4.36 -16.29 -18.26
C SER A 201 -3.88 -15.88 -16.88
N VAL A 202 -4.26 -14.66 -16.46
CA VAL A 202 -3.92 -14.11 -15.15
C VAL A 202 -5.17 -13.70 -14.42
N TYR A 203 -5.39 -14.35 -13.28
CA TYR A 203 -6.49 -14.06 -12.37
C TYR A 203 -5.91 -13.57 -11.04
N ALA A 204 -6.02 -12.27 -10.80
CA ALA A 204 -5.51 -11.62 -9.60
C ALA A 204 -6.31 -10.33 -9.32
N GLY A 205 -6.36 -9.92 -8.06
CA GLY A 205 -7.03 -8.68 -7.69
C GLY A 205 -6.94 -8.38 -6.21
N SER A 206 -7.47 -7.21 -5.84
CA SER A 206 -7.56 -6.75 -4.46
C SER A 206 -9.01 -6.36 -4.14
N ALA A 207 -9.63 -6.99 -3.13
CA ALA A 207 -11.02 -6.72 -2.77
C ALA A 207 -11.29 -5.23 -2.45
N MET A 208 -10.31 -4.56 -1.84
CA MET A 208 -10.42 -3.14 -1.46
C MET A 208 -9.91 -2.17 -2.54
N GLY A 209 -9.37 -2.67 -3.66
CA GLY A 209 -8.52 -1.87 -4.53
C GLY A 209 -7.24 -1.40 -3.81
N GLN A 210 -6.64 -0.34 -4.34
CA GLN A 210 -5.42 0.25 -3.79
C GLN A 210 -5.75 1.54 -3.03
N LEU A 211 -5.91 1.44 -1.70
CA LEU A 211 -6.35 2.54 -0.82
C LEU A 211 -5.20 3.39 -0.24
N ASP A 212 -3.97 3.20 -0.70
CA ASP A 212 -2.82 4.00 -0.31
C ASP A 212 -2.71 5.30 -1.12
N GLY A 213 -1.73 6.14 -0.75
CA GLY A 213 -1.57 7.48 -1.33
C GLY A 213 -1.30 7.50 -2.83
N ALA A 214 -0.81 6.40 -3.41
CA ALA A 214 -0.54 6.28 -4.84
C ALA A 214 -1.75 5.74 -5.65
N GLY A 215 -2.86 5.39 -4.99
CA GLY A 215 -4.08 4.88 -5.61
C GLY A 215 -5.33 5.67 -5.20
N ILE A 216 -6.44 4.96 -4.95
CA ILE A 216 -7.73 5.54 -4.55
C ILE A 216 -7.60 6.38 -3.28
N GLY A 217 -6.75 5.99 -2.33
CA GLY A 217 -6.51 6.75 -1.11
C GLY A 217 -6.02 8.17 -1.38
N GLY A 218 -5.10 8.33 -2.33
CA GLY A 218 -4.67 9.63 -2.82
C GLY A 218 -5.79 10.38 -3.54
N MET A 219 -6.58 9.68 -4.37
CA MET A 219 -7.69 10.27 -5.13
C MET A 219 -8.73 10.92 -4.22
N ILE A 220 -9.19 10.20 -3.20
CA ILE A 220 -10.28 10.66 -2.33
C ILE A 220 -9.81 11.69 -1.30
N LYS A 221 -8.53 11.65 -0.87
CA LYS A 221 -8.00 12.56 0.17
C LYS A 221 -7.41 13.85 -0.40
N ALA A 222 -6.89 13.86 -1.63
CA ALA A 222 -6.11 14.99 -2.13
C ALA A 222 -6.84 16.34 -2.03
N ARG A 223 -8.13 16.40 -2.43
CA ARG A 223 -8.91 17.64 -2.35
C ARG A 223 -9.19 18.10 -0.91
N TYR A 224 -9.42 17.15 0.00
CA TYR A 224 -9.55 17.45 1.44
C TYR A 224 -8.25 17.97 2.07
N LEU A 225 -7.09 17.70 1.46
CA LEU A 225 -5.78 18.20 1.90
C LEU A 225 -5.33 19.46 1.11
N GLY A 226 -6.20 20.05 0.28
CA GLY A 226 -5.84 21.20 -0.56
C GLY A 226 -4.88 20.86 -1.71
N GLN A 227 -4.73 19.58 -2.05
CA GLN A 227 -3.86 19.09 -3.11
C GLN A 227 -4.64 18.79 -4.39
N ARG A 228 -3.92 18.58 -5.50
CA ARG A 228 -4.51 18.13 -6.77
C ARG A 228 -4.50 16.61 -6.85
N VAL A 229 -5.55 16.05 -7.44
CA VAL A 229 -5.59 14.63 -7.83
C VAL A 229 -4.70 14.44 -9.06
N THR A 230 -3.83 13.42 -9.05
CA THR A 230 -3.07 13.03 -10.25
C THR A 230 -3.88 12.07 -11.12
N SER A 231 -3.64 12.09 -12.42
CA SER A 231 -4.29 11.20 -13.40
C SER A 231 -4.02 9.71 -13.15
N LYS A 232 -2.99 9.37 -12.37
CA LYS A 232 -2.61 7.97 -12.08
C LYS A 232 -3.41 7.32 -10.95
N PHE A 233 -3.99 8.11 -10.04
CA PHE A 233 -4.61 7.57 -8.83
C PHE A 233 -5.82 6.69 -9.11
N CYS A 234 -6.70 7.11 -10.04
CA CYS A 234 -7.87 6.34 -10.43
C CYS A 234 -7.49 5.01 -11.10
N PRO A 235 -6.74 5.00 -12.23
CA PRO A 235 -6.42 3.75 -12.92
C PRO A 235 -5.62 2.79 -12.03
N LEU A 236 -4.54 3.24 -11.37
CA LEU A 236 -3.73 2.37 -10.51
C LEU A 236 -4.46 1.93 -9.22
N GLY A 237 -5.58 2.59 -8.92
CA GLY A 237 -6.44 2.33 -7.80
C GLY A 237 -7.32 1.08 -7.93
N LEU A 238 -7.60 0.65 -9.17
CA LEU A 238 -8.61 -0.37 -9.46
C LEU A 238 -8.23 -1.75 -8.93
N ALA A 239 -9.24 -2.51 -8.53
CA ALA A 239 -9.10 -3.84 -7.95
C ALA A 239 -8.46 -4.88 -8.88
N GLU A 240 -8.58 -4.69 -10.19
CA GLU A 240 -8.02 -5.57 -11.24
C GLU A 240 -6.57 -5.27 -11.61
N MET A 241 -6.04 -4.12 -11.20
CA MET A 241 -4.67 -3.71 -11.55
C MET A 241 -3.58 -4.72 -11.18
N PRO A 242 -3.69 -5.53 -10.10
CA PRO A 242 -2.77 -6.64 -9.89
C PRO A 242 -2.65 -7.60 -11.08
N ALA A 243 -3.77 -7.98 -11.71
CA ALA A 243 -3.75 -8.85 -12.89
C ALA A 243 -3.21 -8.12 -14.12
N ASP A 244 -3.69 -6.88 -14.36
CA ASP A 244 -3.25 -6.08 -15.51
C ASP A 244 -1.75 -5.81 -15.48
N PHE A 245 -1.18 -5.52 -14.31
CA PHE A 245 0.25 -5.29 -14.16
C PHE A 245 1.07 -6.55 -14.45
N VAL A 246 0.62 -7.70 -13.98
CA VAL A 246 1.29 -8.97 -14.26
C VAL A 246 1.23 -9.28 -15.76
N ASN A 247 0.09 -9.06 -16.40
CA ASN A 247 -0.04 -9.24 -17.84
C ASN A 247 0.85 -8.29 -18.64
N ALA A 248 0.77 -6.98 -18.37
CA ALA A 248 1.44 -5.96 -19.17
C ALA A 248 2.95 -5.91 -18.94
N TYR A 249 3.41 -6.12 -17.70
CA TYR A 249 4.80 -5.85 -17.31
C TYR A 249 5.60 -7.08 -16.89
N VAL A 250 4.96 -8.23 -16.66
CA VAL A 250 5.65 -9.46 -16.26
C VAL A 250 5.57 -10.53 -17.35
N LEU A 251 4.37 -10.89 -17.81
CA LEU A 251 4.18 -12.00 -18.74
C LEU A 251 4.20 -11.57 -20.21
N GLY A 252 3.66 -10.40 -20.53
CA GLY A 252 3.39 -9.97 -21.91
C GLY A 252 2.31 -10.83 -22.58
N SER A 253 1.22 -11.13 -21.85
CA SER A 253 0.16 -12.03 -22.31
C SER A 253 -1.04 -11.28 -22.92
N LEU A 254 -1.80 -11.98 -23.78
CA LEU A 254 -3.07 -11.52 -24.38
C LEU A 254 -4.22 -12.49 -24.12
N GLY A 255 -4.05 -13.45 -23.21
CA GLY A 255 -5.11 -14.39 -22.85
C GLY A 255 -6.06 -13.80 -21.81
N SER A 256 -6.95 -14.65 -21.30
CA SER A 256 -7.99 -14.22 -20.36
C SER A 256 -7.41 -13.56 -19.10
N THR A 257 -8.03 -12.48 -18.66
CA THR A 257 -7.67 -11.81 -17.42
C THR A 257 -8.91 -11.45 -16.61
N GLY A 258 -8.76 -11.34 -15.29
CA GLY A 258 -9.82 -10.85 -14.44
C GLY A 258 -9.44 -10.78 -12.97
N ALA A 259 -10.24 -10.02 -12.23
CA ALA A 259 -10.21 -9.98 -10.77
C ALA A 259 -11.40 -10.75 -10.22
N SER A 260 -11.13 -11.87 -9.54
CA SER A 260 -12.18 -12.58 -8.78
C SER A 260 -12.34 -11.91 -7.42
N LEU A 261 -13.32 -11.01 -7.31
CA LEU A 261 -13.56 -10.18 -6.13
C LEU A 261 -14.70 -10.74 -5.26
N GLY A 262 -14.61 -12.03 -4.90
CA GLY A 262 -15.58 -12.67 -3.99
C GLY A 262 -16.93 -12.99 -4.61
#